data_AF-A0A1Z9F0Z9-F1
#
_entry.id   AF-A0A1Z9F0Z9-F1
#
_cell.length_a   1.000
_cell.length_b   1.000
_cell.length_c   1.000
_cell.angle_alpha   90.00
_cell.angle_beta   90.00
_cell.angle_gamma   90.00
#
_symmetry.space_group_name_H-M   'P 1'
#
loop_
_entity.id
_entity.type
_entity.pdbx_description
1 polymer ?
#
loop_
_entity_poly.entity_id
_entity_poly.type
_entity_poly.pdbx_seq_one_letter_code
_entity_poly.pdbx_strand_id
1 'polypeptide(L)'
;MASLMPFGYWKIDPTSQVARPKQNGVTVPAIKPKDITDFNSDYLLVGVEPHTMFKPGMEPDGFRWWWWDNSMMPHLRHVSASNPKGTKHWSRLTHCDWALPFNEDGECLAQIDHTHRDRVNRQLHQMSAGVHKDITDIWGGCKETRPAKSKRCLIIRSSDRNYREFYDTTWDQWFKTIAQVLQDHGYSYGVRRKVAASKRPGNQIIDEIKRDGYDCVIANHSAGLSEAVVEGYPVITTSPWNPARLVATHWTDFVFNGELKMNTTQEIDDWVTRICAYTYNRPELDSLSWIKVHPQAGHLR
;
A
#
# COMPACT_ATOMS: atom_id res chain seq x y z
N MET A 1 -20.27 15.74 10.55
CA MET A 1 -19.98 14.73 9.50
C MET A 1 -18.69 15.13 8.82
N ALA A 2 -17.68 14.25 8.75
CA ALA A 2 -16.47 14.58 7.99
C ALA A 2 -16.86 14.66 6.51
N SER A 3 -16.69 15.84 5.89
CA SER A 3 -16.74 15.98 4.44
C SER A 3 -15.88 14.87 3.83
N LEU A 4 -16.46 14.07 2.94
CA LEU A 4 -15.66 13.18 2.09
C LEU A 4 -14.57 14.04 1.47
N MET A 5 -13.31 13.62 1.64
CA MET A 5 -12.20 14.35 1.04
C MET A 5 -12.43 14.38 -0.47
N PRO A 6 -12.39 15.55 -1.12
CA PRO A 6 -12.45 15.59 -2.58
C PRO A 6 -11.30 14.73 -3.13
N PHE A 7 -11.54 14.09 -4.28
CA PHE A 7 -10.54 13.30 -4.99
C PHE A 7 -10.03 14.06 -6.22
N GLY A 8 -8.75 13.89 -6.55
CA GLY A 8 -8.11 14.51 -7.72
C GLY A 8 -6.78 15.17 -7.41
N TYR A 9 -6.36 16.10 -8.27
CA TYR A 9 -5.05 16.74 -8.17
C TYR A 9 -5.11 18.10 -7.48
N TRP A 10 -4.10 18.41 -6.68
CA TRP A 10 -3.79 19.76 -6.23
C TRP A 10 -2.38 20.10 -6.67
N LYS A 11 -2.20 21.24 -7.34
CA LYS A 11 -0.85 21.74 -7.63
C LYS A 11 -0.13 22.01 -6.31
N ILE A 12 1.07 21.46 -6.16
CA ILE A 12 1.90 21.67 -4.97
C ILE A 12 2.61 23.02 -5.13
N ASP A 13 2.39 23.89 -4.15
CA ASP A 13 3.21 25.06 -3.92
C ASP A 13 4.13 24.74 -2.73
N PRO A 14 5.45 24.56 -2.94
CA PRO A 14 6.37 24.20 -1.86
C PRO A 14 6.53 25.32 -0.83
N THR A 15 6.11 26.55 -1.14
CA THR A 15 6.11 27.68 -0.21
C THR A 15 4.84 27.75 0.65
N SER A 16 3.81 26.97 0.31
CA SER A 16 2.57 26.86 1.08
C SER A 16 2.80 26.14 2.41
N GLN A 17 2.01 26.51 3.43
CA GLN A 17 1.95 25.77 4.69
C GLN A 17 1.03 24.54 4.62
N VAL A 18 0.26 24.39 3.55
CA VAL A 18 -0.72 23.32 3.39
C VAL A 18 -0.66 22.67 2.02
N ALA A 19 -0.81 21.35 1.99
CA ALA A 19 -0.79 20.56 0.76
C ALA A 19 -2.05 20.73 -0.09
N ARG A 20 -3.14 21.16 0.54
CA ARG A 20 -4.43 21.43 -0.09
C ARG A 20 -4.84 22.85 0.27
N PRO A 21 -4.62 23.84 -0.62
CA PRO A 21 -4.88 25.23 -0.34
C PRO A 21 -6.35 25.45 0.04
N LYS A 22 -6.57 26.44 0.91
CA LYS A 22 -7.90 26.85 1.33
C LYS A 22 -8.16 28.29 0.88
N GLN A 23 -9.35 28.54 0.37
CA GLN A 23 -9.87 29.87 0.08
C GLN A 23 -11.08 30.09 0.98
N ASN A 24 -11.06 31.15 1.80
CA ASN A 24 -12.13 31.46 2.76
C ASN A 24 -12.49 30.29 3.70
N GLY A 25 -11.47 29.53 4.15
CA GLY A 25 -11.65 28.38 5.04
C GLY A 25 -12.10 27.08 4.34
N VAL A 26 -12.42 27.13 3.04
CA VAL A 26 -12.84 25.98 2.24
C VAL A 26 -11.68 25.47 1.39
N THR A 27 -11.45 24.16 1.36
CA THR A 27 -10.43 23.57 0.49
C THR A 27 -10.77 23.83 -0.98
N VAL A 28 -9.80 24.36 -1.72
CA VAL A 28 -9.93 24.61 -3.16
C VAL A 28 -10.28 23.30 -3.87
N PRO A 29 -11.20 23.29 -4.85
CA PRO A 29 -11.54 22.10 -5.61
C PRO A 29 -10.32 21.43 -6.24
N ALA A 30 -10.35 20.10 -6.33
CA ALA A 30 -9.33 19.36 -7.05
C ALA A 30 -9.37 19.70 -8.55
N ILE A 31 -8.19 19.78 -9.16
CA ILE A 31 -8.00 19.93 -10.61
C ILE A 31 -8.25 18.56 -11.25
N LYS A 32 -9.07 18.52 -12.31
CA LYS A 32 -9.29 17.30 -13.09
C LYS A 32 -8.17 17.14 -14.11
N PRO A 33 -7.85 15.91 -14.56
CA PRO A 33 -6.77 15.66 -15.52
C PRO A 33 -6.83 16.56 -16.76
N LYS A 34 -8.04 16.71 -17.34
CA LYS A 34 -8.28 17.53 -18.53
C LYS A 34 -8.05 19.04 -18.35
N ASP A 35 -8.02 19.50 -17.10
CA ASP A 35 -7.87 20.92 -16.75
C ASP A 35 -6.42 21.22 -16.29
N ILE A 36 -5.53 20.23 -16.27
CA ILE A 36 -4.11 20.41 -15.99
C ILE A 36 -3.41 20.88 -17.27
N THR A 37 -2.87 22.09 -17.24
CA THR A 37 -2.16 22.69 -18.38
C THR A 37 -0.66 22.86 -18.16
N ASP A 38 -0.20 22.74 -16.91
CA ASP A 38 1.21 22.90 -16.53
C ASP A 38 1.77 21.56 -16.06
N PHE A 39 2.35 20.80 -16.99
CA PHE A 39 2.95 19.50 -16.71
C PHE A 39 4.35 19.58 -16.10
N ASN A 40 4.94 20.78 -16.02
CA ASN A 40 6.26 20.99 -15.39
C ASN A 40 6.17 21.19 -13.87
N SER A 41 4.96 21.22 -13.31
CA SER A 41 4.70 21.33 -11.87
C SER A 41 4.44 19.97 -11.23
N ASP A 42 4.60 19.92 -9.91
CA ASP A 42 4.26 18.76 -9.10
C ASP A 42 2.80 18.84 -8.60
N TYR A 43 2.09 17.72 -8.66
CA TYR A 43 0.69 17.64 -8.22
C TYR A 43 0.49 16.57 -7.15
N LEU A 44 -0.23 16.90 -6.08
CA LEU A 44 -0.69 15.94 -5.09
C LEU A 44 -1.99 15.30 -5.58
N LEU A 45 -1.97 14.00 -5.89
CA LEU A 45 -3.16 13.21 -6.17
C LEU A 45 -3.70 12.61 -4.86
N VAL A 46 -4.87 13.05 -4.42
CA VAL A 46 -5.55 12.47 -3.24
C VAL A 46 -6.68 11.55 -3.67
N GLY A 47 -6.58 10.29 -3.25
CA GLY A 47 -7.55 9.25 -3.60
C GLY A 47 -7.51 8.87 -5.08
N VAL A 48 -8.40 7.94 -5.45
CA VAL A 48 -8.37 7.26 -6.75
C VAL A 48 -9.80 7.13 -7.27
N GLU A 49 -10.17 8.06 -8.14
CA GLU A 49 -11.38 7.98 -8.97
C GLU A 49 -10.99 8.13 -10.45
N PRO A 50 -11.47 7.25 -11.36
CA PRO A 50 -11.02 7.25 -12.75
C PRO A 50 -11.22 8.58 -13.48
N HIS A 51 -12.27 9.33 -13.13
CA HIS A 51 -12.56 10.62 -13.74
C HIS A 51 -11.76 11.79 -13.13
N THR A 52 -10.93 11.52 -12.12
CA THR A 52 -10.12 12.52 -11.42
C THR A 52 -8.62 12.25 -11.50
N MET A 53 -8.18 11.22 -12.24
CA MET A 53 -6.76 10.89 -12.41
C MET A 53 -6.43 10.55 -13.87
N PHE A 54 -5.16 10.73 -14.26
CA PHE A 54 -4.63 10.04 -15.44
C PHE A 54 -4.61 8.54 -15.17
N LYS A 55 -4.91 7.73 -16.18
CA LYS A 55 -4.75 6.27 -16.06
C LYS A 55 -3.24 5.95 -15.95
N PRO A 56 -2.85 4.88 -15.24
CA PRO A 56 -1.46 4.45 -15.19
C PRO A 56 -0.88 4.26 -16.59
N GLY A 57 0.27 4.87 -16.88
CA GLY A 57 0.93 4.84 -18.18
C GLY A 57 0.31 5.75 -19.24
N MET A 58 -0.70 6.55 -18.88
CA MET A 58 -1.33 7.54 -19.75
C MET A 58 -1.12 8.98 -19.24
N GLU A 59 -0.24 9.16 -18.27
CA GLU A 59 0.22 10.46 -17.82
C GLU A 59 0.95 11.21 -18.95
N PRO A 60 0.76 12.54 -19.11
CA PRO A 60 1.54 13.33 -20.06
C PRO A 60 3.04 13.29 -19.77
N ASP A 61 3.86 13.37 -20.81
CA ASP A 61 5.32 13.41 -20.66
C ASP A 61 5.77 14.55 -19.73
N GLY A 62 6.64 14.21 -18.77
CA GLY A 62 7.14 15.14 -17.77
C GLY A 62 6.18 15.45 -16.61
N PHE A 63 4.94 14.95 -16.63
CA PHE A 63 3.98 15.18 -15.55
C PHE A 63 4.45 14.56 -14.23
N ARG A 64 4.64 15.39 -13.21
CA ARG A 64 5.07 14.96 -11.88
C ARG A 64 3.91 14.96 -10.89
N TRP A 65 3.77 13.86 -10.16
CA TRP A 65 2.68 13.73 -9.21
C TRP A 65 3.04 12.89 -7.98
N TRP A 66 2.31 13.13 -6.90
CA TRP A 66 2.51 12.56 -5.58
C TRP A 66 1.24 11.84 -5.17
N TRP A 67 1.30 10.52 -5.01
CA TRP A 67 0.13 9.73 -4.67
C TRP A 67 -0.12 9.68 -3.17
N TRP A 68 -1.14 10.39 -2.71
CA TRP A 68 -1.64 10.25 -1.35
C TRP A 68 -2.81 9.26 -1.29
N ASP A 69 -2.53 8.08 -0.75
CA ASP A 69 -3.54 7.06 -0.47
C ASP A 69 -3.35 6.43 0.92
N ASN A 70 -4.17 5.44 1.22
CA ASN A 70 -4.07 4.48 2.30
C ASN A 70 -2.65 3.89 2.42
N SER A 71 -2.07 3.87 3.63
CA SER A 71 -0.78 3.22 3.95
C SER A 71 -0.63 1.79 3.35
N MET A 72 0.60 1.46 2.97
CA MET A 72 1.03 0.12 2.55
C MET A 72 0.99 -0.91 3.70
N MET A 73 0.92 -0.45 4.96
CA MET A 73 0.73 -1.27 6.16
C MET A 73 -0.70 -1.10 6.69
N PRO A 74 -1.65 -1.99 6.35
CA PRO A 74 -3.02 -1.90 6.83
C PRO A 74 -3.14 -2.03 8.36
N HIS A 75 -2.16 -2.66 9.03
CA HIS A 75 -2.08 -2.77 10.49
C HIS A 75 -2.20 -1.42 11.21
N LEU A 76 -1.70 -0.34 10.60
CA LEU A 76 -1.81 1.02 11.15
C LEU A 76 -3.26 1.52 11.25
N ARG A 77 -4.22 0.82 10.64
CA ARG A 77 -5.66 1.11 10.69
C ARG A 77 -6.42 0.21 11.66
N HIS A 78 -5.76 -0.79 12.22
CA HIS A 78 -6.41 -1.71 13.15
C HIS A 78 -6.63 -1.00 14.49
N VAL A 79 -7.59 -1.51 15.26
CA VAL A 79 -7.74 -1.08 16.66
C VAL A 79 -6.51 -1.54 17.41
N SER A 80 -5.75 -0.60 17.96
CA SER A 80 -4.53 -0.83 18.72
C SER A 80 -4.28 0.34 19.68
N ALA A 81 -3.25 0.25 20.52
CA ALA A 81 -2.91 1.34 21.45
C ALA A 81 -2.64 2.67 20.73
N SER A 82 -1.96 2.65 19.58
CA SER A 82 -1.72 3.85 18.75
C SER A 82 -2.91 4.24 17.86
N ASN A 83 -3.96 3.43 17.77
CA ASN A 83 -5.16 3.74 17.00
C ASN A 83 -6.43 3.14 17.63
N PRO A 84 -6.87 3.63 18.80
CA PRO A 84 -7.95 2.99 19.58
C PRO A 84 -9.29 2.91 18.85
N LYS A 85 -9.50 3.77 17.84
CA LYS A 85 -10.74 3.88 17.06
C LYS A 85 -10.66 3.21 15.68
N GLY A 86 -9.53 2.57 15.32
CA GLY A 86 -9.36 1.92 14.01
C GLY A 86 -9.52 2.89 12.83
N THR A 87 -9.06 4.12 13.01
CA THR A 87 -9.20 5.22 12.04
C THR A 87 -8.12 5.17 10.97
N LYS A 88 -8.32 5.91 9.87
CA LYS A 88 -7.38 5.96 8.74
C LYS A 88 -6.35 7.10 8.87
N HIS A 89 -5.67 7.24 10.00
CA HIS A 89 -4.70 8.32 10.22
C HIS A 89 -3.39 8.16 9.45
N TRP A 90 -3.08 6.96 9.00
CA TRP A 90 -1.84 6.64 8.31
C TRP A 90 -2.07 6.42 6.82
N SER A 91 -1.19 7.04 6.04
CA SER A 91 -1.25 7.12 4.59
C SER A 91 0.10 6.78 3.98
N ARG A 92 0.08 6.45 2.69
CA ARG A 92 1.28 6.43 1.87
C ARG A 92 1.38 7.72 1.06
N LEU A 93 2.60 8.10 0.74
CA LEU A 93 2.92 9.10 -0.27
C LEU A 93 4.00 8.54 -1.19
N THR A 94 3.75 8.41 -2.49
CA THR A 94 4.72 7.92 -3.49
C THR A 94 4.86 8.93 -4.63
N HIS A 95 6.03 9.03 -5.27
CA HIS A 95 6.29 10.00 -6.33
C HIS A 95 6.32 9.31 -7.70
N CYS A 96 5.45 9.75 -8.62
CA CYS A 96 5.27 9.23 -9.97
C CYS A 96 5.11 7.70 -10.06
N ASP A 97 4.58 7.09 -9.00
CA ASP A 97 4.47 5.63 -8.90
C ASP A 97 3.31 5.25 -7.97
N TRP A 98 2.86 4.00 -8.13
CA TRP A 98 1.83 3.34 -7.34
C TRP A 98 2.44 2.41 -6.25
N ALA A 99 3.75 2.17 -6.30
CA ALA A 99 4.44 1.35 -5.30
C ALA A 99 5.71 2.06 -4.78
N LEU A 100 6.54 1.31 -4.03
CA LEU A 100 7.91 1.73 -3.77
C LEU A 100 8.63 1.87 -5.11
N PRO A 101 9.58 2.80 -5.27
CA PRO A 101 10.27 3.01 -6.54
C PRO A 101 11.13 1.80 -6.94
N PHE A 102 11.12 1.50 -8.24
CA PHE A 102 11.91 0.46 -8.89
C PHE A 102 12.64 1.00 -10.12
N ASN A 103 13.77 0.39 -10.51
CA ASN A 103 14.39 0.61 -11.82
C ASN A 103 13.79 -0.32 -12.89
N GLU A 104 14.26 -0.19 -14.14
CA GLU A 104 13.82 -0.99 -15.28
C GLU A 104 14.10 -2.49 -15.10
N ASP A 105 15.13 -2.84 -14.32
CA ASP A 105 15.48 -4.22 -13.98
C ASP A 105 14.63 -4.79 -12.83
N GLY A 106 13.71 -4.01 -12.26
CA GLY A 106 12.84 -4.41 -11.16
C GLY A 106 13.52 -4.41 -9.79
N GLU A 107 14.67 -3.75 -9.66
CA GLU A 107 15.37 -3.56 -8.38
C GLU A 107 14.75 -2.42 -7.58
N CYS A 108 14.61 -2.61 -6.27
CA CYS A 108 14.04 -1.60 -5.40
C CYS A 108 15.00 -0.44 -5.13
N LEU A 109 14.59 0.77 -5.49
CA LEU A 109 15.35 2.00 -5.26
C LEU A 109 15.09 2.62 -3.87
N ALA A 110 14.05 2.17 -3.16
CA ALA A 110 13.76 2.66 -1.80
C ALA A 110 14.82 2.18 -0.81
N GLN A 111 15.66 3.07 -0.29
CA GLN A 111 16.73 2.69 0.63
C GLN A 111 16.21 2.16 1.98
N ILE A 112 17.00 1.29 2.62
CA ILE A 112 16.80 0.91 4.03
C ILE A 112 17.41 2.03 4.86
N ASP A 113 16.57 2.95 5.33
CA ASP A 113 16.99 4.06 6.18
C ASP A 113 16.20 4.04 7.49
N HIS A 114 16.91 3.75 8.59
CA HIS A 114 16.32 3.67 9.93
C HIS A 114 15.78 5.02 10.42
N THR A 115 16.26 6.16 9.90
CA THR A 115 15.73 7.47 10.30
C THR A 115 14.25 7.63 9.92
N HIS A 116 13.82 7.00 8.82
CA HIS A 116 12.42 6.97 8.41
C HIS A 116 11.56 6.09 9.33
N ARG A 117 12.08 4.93 9.75
CA ARG A 117 11.43 4.07 10.74
C ARG A 117 11.34 4.77 12.10
N ASP A 118 12.41 5.42 12.54
CA ASP A 118 12.43 6.21 13.79
C ASP A 118 11.39 7.33 13.78
N ARG A 119 11.19 8.01 12.65
CA ARG A 119 10.13 9.02 12.51
C ARG A 119 8.75 8.42 12.76
N VAL A 120 8.45 7.28 12.16
CA VAL A 120 7.18 6.58 12.34
C VAL A 120 7.04 6.08 13.78
N ASN A 121 8.10 5.47 14.33
CA ASN A 121 8.14 4.95 15.70
C ASN A 121 7.91 6.04 16.74
N ARG A 122 8.54 7.23 16.61
CA ARG A 122 8.31 8.36 17.53
C ARG A 122 6.83 8.78 17.58
N GLN A 123 6.18 8.84 16.42
CA GLN A 123 4.76 9.18 16.35
C GLN A 123 3.88 8.08 16.94
N LEU A 124 4.16 6.80 16.64
CA LEU A 124 3.43 5.68 17.22
C LEU A 124 3.59 5.62 18.74
N HIS A 125 4.79 5.89 19.26
CA HIS A 125 5.08 5.95 20.67
C HIS A 125 4.25 7.03 21.37
N GLN A 126 4.21 8.24 20.81
CA GLN A 126 3.37 9.33 21.32
C GLN A 126 1.88 8.98 21.27
N MET A 127 1.39 8.48 20.13
CA MET A 127 -0.01 8.13 19.94
C MET A 127 -0.48 6.96 20.83
N SER A 128 0.44 6.10 21.26
CA SER A 128 0.15 4.93 22.10
C SER A 128 0.50 5.12 23.57
N ALA A 129 0.83 6.34 24.02
CA ALA A 129 1.30 6.62 25.37
C ALA A 129 2.47 5.71 25.81
N GLY A 130 3.36 5.41 24.87
CA GLY A 130 4.57 4.64 25.08
C GLY A 130 4.46 3.12 24.93
N VAL A 131 3.28 2.58 24.63
CA VAL A 131 3.06 1.14 24.46
C VAL A 131 3.82 0.58 23.25
N HIS A 132 3.75 1.25 22.09
CA HIS A 132 4.52 0.86 20.92
C HIS A 132 5.85 1.62 20.90
N LYS A 133 6.96 0.90 20.83
CA LYS A 133 8.32 1.43 20.66
C LYS A 133 8.80 1.26 19.23
N ASP A 134 8.36 0.21 18.58
CA ASP A 134 8.61 -0.07 17.17
C ASP A 134 7.30 -0.31 16.41
N ILE A 135 7.28 0.01 15.12
CA ILE A 135 6.12 -0.23 14.24
C ILE A 135 5.71 -1.71 14.25
N THR A 136 6.67 -2.63 14.38
CA THR A 136 6.42 -4.07 14.39
C THR A 136 5.70 -4.54 15.65
N ASP A 137 5.71 -3.77 16.74
CA ASP A 137 4.96 -4.09 17.97
C ASP A 137 3.46 -4.23 17.70
N ILE A 138 2.95 -3.54 16.66
CA ILE A 138 1.53 -3.59 16.26
C ILE A 138 1.08 -5.00 15.86
N TRP A 139 2.00 -5.83 15.34
CA TRP A 139 1.74 -7.20 14.91
C TRP A 139 2.63 -8.24 15.61
N GLY A 140 3.39 -7.83 16.63
CA GLY A 140 4.22 -8.72 17.43
C GLY A 140 5.54 -9.15 16.77
N GLY A 141 6.17 -8.26 15.99
CA GLY A 141 7.47 -8.50 15.35
C GLY A 141 7.38 -9.13 13.95
N CYS A 142 8.47 -9.06 13.20
CA CYS A 142 8.59 -9.73 11.91
C CYS A 142 8.86 -11.23 12.11
N LYS A 143 8.27 -12.07 11.25
CA LYS A 143 8.42 -13.53 11.30
C LYS A 143 8.94 -14.02 9.96
N GLU A 144 9.93 -14.91 9.98
CA GLU A 144 10.38 -15.60 8.77
C GLU A 144 9.23 -16.31 8.05
N THR A 145 9.37 -16.41 6.74
CA THR A 145 8.38 -17.06 5.89
C THR A 145 8.40 -18.56 6.15
N ARG A 146 7.23 -19.14 6.40
CA ARG A 146 7.09 -20.58 6.63
C ARG A 146 6.71 -21.33 5.34
N PRO A 147 7.14 -22.59 5.19
CA PRO A 147 6.79 -23.38 4.02
C PRO A 147 5.29 -23.71 3.98
N ALA A 148 4.74 -23.80 2.77
CA ALA A 148 3.36 -24.24 2.56
C ALA A 148 3.23 -25.75 2.75
N LYS A 149 2.42 -26.19 3.71
CA LYS A 149 2.29 -27.62 4.06
C LYS A 149 1.14 -28.30 3.32
N SER A 150 -0.02 -27.65 3.28
CA SER A 150 -1.24 -28.20 2.68
C SER A 150 -1.57 -27.61 1.30
N LYS A 151 -0.72 -26.70 0.79
CA LYS A 151 -0.92 -25.96 -0.46
C LYS A 151 -2.30 -25.31 -0.54
N ARG A 152 -2.75 -24.67 0.53
CA ARG A 152 -4.01 -23.91 0.56
C ARG A 152 -3.75 -22.43 0.34
N CYS A 153 -4.25 -21.85 -0.75
CA CYS A 153 -4.06 -20.44 -1.09
C CYS A 153 -5.30 -19.59 -0.80
N LEU A 154 -5.15 -18.50 -0.05
CA LEU A 154 -6.19 -17.49 0.08
C LEU A 154 -6.05 -16.44 -1.03
N ILE A 155 -7.10 -16.26 -1.83
CA ILE A 155 -7.15 -15.25 -2.88
C ILE A 155 -7.76 -13.97 -2.31
N ILE A 156 -6.98 -12.89 -2.28
CA ILE A 156 -7.46 -11.57 -1.90
C ILE A 156 -7.88 -10.79 -3.15
N ARG A 157 -9.19 -10.67 -3.33
CA ARG A 157 -9.80 -9.86 -4.38
C ARG A 157 -9.60 -8.36 -4.15
N SER A 158 -9.03 -7.68 -5.14
CA SER A 158 -9.06 -6.21 -5.24
C SER A 158 -10.47 -5.73 -5.62
N SER A 159 -10.79 -4.44 -5.48
CA SER A 159 -12.10 -3.94 -5.93
C SER A 159 -12.26 -4.08 -7.45
N ASP A 160 -13.49 -4.29 -7.94
CA ASP A 160 -13.76 -4.38 -9.39
C ASP A 160 -13.29 -3.15 -10.18
N ARG A 161 -13.38 -1.99 -9.54
CA ARG A 161 -12.82 -0.74 -10.07
C ARG A 161 -11.32 -0.86 -10.35
N ASN A 162 -10.56 -1.50 -9.47
CA ASN A 162 -9.12 -1.62 -9.65
C ASN A 162 -8.83 -2.47 -10.90
N TYR A 163 -9.50 -3.61 -11.08
CA TYR A 163 -9.37 -4.43 -12.30
C TYR A 163 -9.71 -3.64 -13.57
N ARG A 164 -10.86 -2.96 -13.59
CA ARG A 164 -11.32 -2.24 -14.79
C ARG A 164 -10.46 -1.03 -15.12
N GLU A 165 -10.08 -0.24 -14.12
CA GLU A 165 -9.54 1.11 -14.35
C GLU A 165 -8.02 1.14 -14.36
N PHE A 166 -7.35 0.19 -13.69
CA PHE A 166 -5.87 0.11 -13.66
C PHE A 166 -5.31 -0.97 -14.58
N TYR A 167 -6.08 -2.04 -14.82
CA TYR A 167 -5.57 -3.23 -15.50
C TYR A 167 -6.38 -3.58 -16.77
N ASP A 168 -7.36 -2.74 -17.12
CA ASP A 168 -8.28 -2.96 -18.26
C ASP A 168 -8.80 -4.40 -18.34
N THR A 169 -9.19 -4.94 -17.19
CA THR A 169 -9.63 -6.33 -17.04
C THR A 169 -10.81 -6.43 -16.07
N THR A 170 -11.27 -7.64 -15.81
CA THR A 170 -12.32 -7.95 -14.83
C THR A 170 -11.82 -8.92 -13.78
N TRP A 171 -12.51 -8.95 -12.64
CA TRP A 171 -12.26 -9.98 -11.62
C TRP A 171 -12.31 -11.39 -12.22
N ASP A 172 -13.33 -11.69 -13.04
CA ASP A 172 -13.51 -13.03 -13.59
C ASP A 172 -12.42 -13.42 -14.59
N GLN A 173 -11.97 -12.48 -15.42
CA GLN A 173 -10.84 -12.71 -16.32
C GLN A 173 -9.56 -12.96 -15.54
N TRP A 174 -9.22 -12.10 -14.57
CA TRP A 174 -8.05 -12.28 -13.72
C TRP A 174 -8.13 -13.57 -12.87
N PHE A 175 -9.29 -13.88 -12.31
CA PHE A 175 -9.47 -15.08 -11.51
C PHE A 175 -9.25 -16.35 -12.33
N LYS A 176 -9.74 -16.38 -13.58
CA LYS A 176 -9.49 -17.50 -14.51
C LYS A 176 -8.00 -17.71 -14.77
N THR A 177 -7.21 -16.65 -14.89
CA THR A 177 -5.76 -16.80 -15.16
C THR A 177 -5.01 -17.38 -13.97
N ILE A 178 -5.44 -17.10 -12.73
CA ILE A 178 -4.74 -17.60 -11.55
C ILE A 178 -5.26 -18.96 -11.05
N ALA A 179 -6.56 -19.22 -11.20
CA ALA A 179 -7.22 -20.38 -10.60
C ALA A 179 -6.72 -21.70 -11.20
N GLN A 180 -6.56 -21.75 -12.53
CA GLN A 180 -6.06 -22.94 -13.22
C GLN A 180 -4.60 -23.22 -12.82
N VAL A 181 -3.74 -22.21 -12.85
CA VAL A 181 -2.32 -22.35 -12.49
C VAL A 181 -2.15 -22.82 -11.04
N LEU A 182 -2.96 -22.31 -10.10
CA LEU A 182 -2.95 -22.80 -8.73
C LEU A 182 -3.27 -24.30 -8.68
N GLN A 183 -4.30 -24.75 -9.40
CA GLN A 183 -4.67 -26.17 -9.45
C GLN A 183 -3.60 -27.03 -10.11
N ASP A 184 -3.00 -26.57 -11.20
CA ASP A 184 -1.94 -27.27 -11.92
C ASP A 184 -0.71 -27.51 -11.03
N HIS A 185 -0.41 -26.57 -10.12
CA HIS A 185 0.65 -26.69 -9.11
C HIS A 185 0.21 -27.42 -7.82
N GLY A 186 -1.00 -27.97 -7.81
CA GLY A 186 -1.56 -28.75 -6.71
C GLY A 186 -2.06 -27.93 -5.52
N TYR A 187 -2.36 -26.64 -5.73
CA TYR A 187 -2.97 -25.80 -4.71
C TYR A 187 -4.49 -25.88 -4.76
N SER A 188 -5.10 -25.99 -3.58
CA SER A 188 -6.52 -25.64 -3.40
C SER A 188 -6.61 -24.17 -2.99
N TYR A 189 -7.74 -23.53 -3.25
CA TYR A 189 -7.90 -22.11 -2.96
C TYR A 189 -9.28 -21.74 -2.43
N GLY A 190 -9.33 -20.61 -1.73
CA GLY A 190 -10.57 -19.93 -1.37
C GLY A 190 -10.46 -18.44 -1.66
N VAL A 191 -11.60 -17.79 -1.91
CA VAL A 191 -11.65 -16.35 -2.17
C VAL A 191 -12.08 -15.63 -0.91
N ARG A 192 -11.26 -14.68 -0.46
CA ARG A 192 -11.52 -13.91 0.74
C ARG A 192 -12.84 -13.17 0.66
N ARG A 193 -13.67 -13.28 1.70
CA ARG A 193 -14.89 -12.47 1.84
C ARG A 193 -14.57 -11.13 2.50
N LYS A 194 -14.69 -10.04 1.74
CA LYS A 194 -14.45 -8.70 2.29
C LYS A 194 -15.51 -8.32 3.32
N VAL A 195 -15.12 -8.27 4.58
CA VAL A 195 -15.99 -7.81 5.68
C VAL A 195 -16.06 -6.29 5.79
N ALA A 196 -17.21 -5.78 6.24
CA ALA A 196 -17.41 -4.38 6.58
C ALA A 196 -16.46 -3.95 7.71
N ALA A 197 -16.10 -2.66 7.77
CA ALA A 197 -15.12 -2.15 8.73
C ALA A 197 -15.47 -2.47 10.20
N SER A 198 -16.74 -2.37 10.56
CA SER A 198 -17.24 -2.69 11.91
C SER A 198 -17.10 -4.17 12.31
N LYS A 199 -16.96 -5.07 11.34
CA LYS A 199 -16.83 -6.52 11.57
C LYS A 199 -15.39 -7.02 11.42
N ARG A 200 -14.43 -6.14 11.15
CA ARG A 200 -13.02 -6.51 10.96
C ARG A 200 -12.32 -7.04 12.22
N PRO A 201 -12.61 -6.57 13.45
CA PRO A 201 -12.06 -7.22 14.64
C PRO A 201 -12.39 -8.72 14.64
N GLY A 202 -11.38 -9.57 14.67
CA GLY A 202 -11.51 -11.04 14.58
C GLY A 202 -11.86 -11.59 13.18
N ASN A 203 -11.88 -10.74 12.15
CA ASN A 203 -12.07 -11.13 10.73
C ASN A 203 -11.10 -10.38 9.81
N GLN A 204 -9.89 -10.09 10.30
CA GLN A 204 -8.79 -9.61 9.47
C GLN A 204 -8.32 -10.70 8.53
N ILE A 205 -7.47 -10.35 7.56
CA ILE A 205 -6.94 -11.34 6.61
C ILE A 205 -6.24 -12.46 7.37
N ILE A 206 -5.44 -12.10 8.38
CA ILE A 206 -4.71 -13.08 9.18
C ILE A 206 -5.61 -14.02 9.98
N ASP A 207 -6.77 -13.55 10.43
CA ASP A 207 -7.73 -14.36 11.18
C ASP A 207 -8.35 -15.44 10.28
N GLU A 208 -8.67 -15.08 9.03
CA GLU A 208 -9.20 -16.00 8.02
C GLU A 208 -8.16 -17.02 7.58
N ILE A 209 -6.91 -16.57 7.39
CA ILE A 209 -5.77 -17.46 7.11
C ILE A 209 -5.64 -18.53 8.21
N LYS A 210 -5.62 -18.12 9.49
CA LYS A 210 -5.47 -19.01 10.64
C LYS A 210 -6.68 -19.96 10.79
N ARG A 211 -7.90 -19.43 10.69
CA ARG A 211 -9.14 -20.19 10.90
C ARG A 211 -9.36 -21.26 9.84
N ASP A 212 -9.10 -20.92 8.58
CA ASP A 212 -9.43 -21.80 7.44
C ASP A 212 -8.20 -22.57 6.93
N GLY A 213 -7.05 -22.42 7.61
CA GLY A 213 -5.83 -23.18 7.37
C GLY A 213 -5.16 -22.88 6.02
N TYR A 214 -5.12 -21.60 5.61
CA TYR A 214 -4.39 -21.21 4.40
C TYR A 214 -2.88 -21.13 4.68
N ASP A 215 -2.08 -21.61 3.72
CA ASP A 215 -0.62 -21.63 3.77
C ASP A 215 0.01 -20.42 3.10
N CYS A 216 -0.62 -19.90 2.05
CA CYS A 216 -0.13 -18.77 1.27
C CYS A 216 -1.28 -17.87 0.83
N VAL A 217 -0.94 -16.69 0.30
CA VAL A 217 -1.91 -15.68 -0.11
C VAL A 217 -1.54 -15.10 -1.46
N ILE A 218 -2.52 -14.93 -2.35
CA ILE A 218 -2.32 -14.28 -3.65
C ILE A 218 -3.21 -13.04 -3.80
N ALA A 219 -2.65 -11.97 -4.36
CA ALA A 219 -3.41 -10.78 -4.73
C ALA A 219 -2.84 -10.06 -5.95
N ASN A 220 -3.69 -9.33 -6.66
CA ASN A 220 -3.25 -8.41 -7.71
C ASN A 220 -2.69 -7.12 -7.11
N HIS A 221 -3.58 -6.22 -6.68
CA HIS A 221 -3.21 -4.92 -6.11
C HIS A 221 -3.92 -4.74 -4.76
N SER A 222 -3.33 -5.28 -3.69
CA SER A 222 -3.93 -5.20 -2.36
C SER A 222 -2.86 -5.11 -1.28
N ALA A 223 -2.92 -4.02 -0.50
CA ALA A 223 -2.13 -3.88 0.73
C ALA A 223 -2.46 -4.95 1.78
N GLY A 224 -3.53 -5.73 1.58
CA GLY A 224 -3.85 -6.86 2.44
C GLY A 224 -2.79 -7.97 2.45
N LEU A 225 -1.97 -8.10 1.39
CA LEU A 225 -0.84 -9.03 1.41
C LEU A 225 0.18 -8.67 2.50
N SER A 226 0.35 -7.39 2.81
CA SER A 226 1.23 -6.94 3.89
C SER A 226 0.85 -7.51 5.25
N GLU A 227 -0.42 -7.87 5.48
CA GLU A 227 -0.86 -8.57 6.70
C GLU A 227 -0.32 -9.99 6.80
N ALA A 228 -0.27 -10.68 5.67
CA ALA A 228 0.22 -12.05 5.61
C ALA A 228 1.76 -12.11 5.72
N VAL A 229 2.45 -11.19 5.03
CA VAL A 229 3.93 -11.15 5.01
C VAL A 229 4.52 -11.05 6.41
N VAL A 230 4.11 -10.06 7.21
CA VAL A 230 4.72 -9.83 8.54
C VAL A 230 4.44 -10.96 9.53
N GLU A 231 3.42 -11.77 9.25
CA GLU A 231 3.05 -12.95 10.04
C GLU A 231 3.71 -14.24 9.54
N GLY A 232 4.63 -14.14 8.57
CA GLY A 232 5.44 -15.25 8.05
C GLY A 232 4.71 -16.12 7.04
N TYR A 233 3.64 -15.61 6.40
CA TYR A 233 2.97 -16.33 5.32
C TYR A 233 3.57 -15.94 3.97
N PRO A 234 3.96 -16.90 3.13
CA PRO A 234 4.39 -16.61 1.77
C PRO A 234 3.24 -15.98 0.97
N VAL A 235 3.57 -14.99 0.17
CA VAL A 235 2.61 -14.27 -0.67
C VAL A 235 3.01 -14.32 -2.14
N ILE A 236 2.02 -14.26 -3.02
CA ILE A 236 2.15 -14.23 -4.48
C ILE A 236 1.55 -12.92 -4.99
N THR A 237 2.26 -12.22 -5.88
CA THR A 237 1.79 -10.97 -6.48
C THR A 237 1.67 -11.08 -8.00
N THR A 238 0.51 -10.70 -8.54
CA THR A 238 0.29 -10.68 -10.00
C THR A 238 0.52 -9.32 -10.64
N SER A 239 0.81 -8.28 -9.86
CA SER A 239 1.15 -6.94 -10.37
C SER A 239 2.44 -6.44 -9.74
N PRO A 240 3.27 -5.70 -10.51
CA PRO A 240 4.45 -5.03 -9.97
C PRO A 240 4.10 -3.95 -8.93
N TRP A 241 2.89 -3.36 -9.00
CA TRP A 241 2.47 -2.27 -8.12
C TRP A 241 1.93 -2.73 -6.75
N ASN A 242 2.02 -4.03 -6.44
CA ASN A 242 1.57 -4.51 -5.14
C ASN A 242 2.55 -4.09 -4.03
N PRO A 243 2.10 -3.54 -2.88
CA PRO A 243 2.99 -3.12 -1.80
C PRO A 243 3.94 -4.22 -1.26
N ALA A 244 3.53 -5.49 -1.36
CA ALA A 244 4.32 -6.63 -0.90
C ALA A 244 5.28 -7.19 -1.97
N ARG A 245 5.37 -6.58 -3.17
CA ARG A 245 6.09 -7.14 -4.34
C ARG A 245 7.53 -7.58 -4.04
N LEU A 246 8.25 -6.85 -3.19
CA LEU A 246 9.66 -7.12 -2.86
C LEU A 246 9.88 -8.44 -2.12
N VAL A 247 8.92 -8.81 -1.28
CA VAL A 247 8.97 -9.97 -0.39
C VAL A 247 7.94 -11.02 -0.82
N ALA A 248 7.42 -10.90 -2.04
CA ALA A 248 6.48 -11.82 -2.65
C ALA A 248 7.17 -12.71 -3.68
N THR A 249 6.55 -13.86 -3.93
CA THR A 249 6.76 -14.61 -5.18
C THR A 249 6.13 -13.81 -6.32
N HIS A 250 6.88 -13.53 -7.37
CA HIS A 250 6.34 -12.89 -8.56
C HIS A 250 5.51 -13.91 -9.33
N TRP A 251 4.40 -13.47 -9.93
CA TRP A 251 3.50 -14.38 -10.64
C TRP A 251 4.18 -15.16 -11.77
N THR A 252 5.09 -14.53 -12.50
CA THR A 252 5.88 -15.18 -13.56
C THR A 252 6.68 -16.37 -13.04
N ASP A 253 7.31 -16.22 -11.87
CA ASP A 253 8.14 -17.25 -11.26
C ASP A 253 7.26 -18.38 -10.73
N PHE A 254 6.16 -18.03 -10.07
CA PHE A 254 5.20 -19.00 -9.56
C PHE A 254 4.56 -19.84 -10.68
N VAL A 255 4.23 -19.22 -11.82
CA VAL A 255 3.71 -19.96 -12.99
C VAL A 255 4.72 -21.00 -13.46
N PHE A 256 6.01 -20.67 -13.46
CA PHE A 256 7.06 -21.54 -13.99
C PHE A 256 7.30 -22.80 -13.13
N ASN A 257 7.35 -22.67 -11.80
CA ASN A 257 7.74 -23.79 -10.93
C ASN A 257 6.79 -24.09 -9.76
N GLY A 258 5.80 -23.24 -9.50
CA GLY A 258 4.86 -23.39 -8.38
C GLY A 258 5.49 -23.20 -6.99
N GLU A 259 6.74 -22.73 -6.94
CA GLU A 259 7.51 -22.52 -5.72
C GLU A 259 7.23 -21.15 -5.12
N LEU A 260 7.37 -21.07 -3.79
CA LEU A 260 7.12 -19.85 -3.04
C LEU A 260 8.45 -19.27 -2.58
N LYS A 261 8.63 -17.95 -2.77
CA LYS A 261 9.73 -17.20 -2.19
C LYS A 261 9.66 -17.30 -0.66
N MET A 262 10.75 -17.75 -0.06
CA MET A 262 10.95 -17.73 1.38
C MET A 262 11.78 -16.50 1.73
N ASN A 263 11.36 -15.74 2.73
CA ASN A 263 12.09 -14.60 3.25
C ASN A 263 12.45 -14.85 4.71
N THR A 264 13.66 -14.51 5.09
CA THR A 264 14.12 -14.44 6.48
C THR A 264 13.41 -13.31 7.23
N THR A 265 13.51 -13.34 8.57
CA THR A 265 13.03 -12.24 9.42
C THR A 265 13.67 -10.91 9.05
N GLN A 266 14.97 -10.90 8.71
CA GLN A 266 15.71 -9.68 8.35
C GLN A 266 15.20 -9.08 7.03
N GLU A 267 14.97 -9.90 5.99
CA GLU A 267 14.45 -9.40 4.70
C GLU A 267 13.06 -8.76 4.85
N ILE A 268 12.22 -9.31 5.73
CA ILE A 268 10.91 -8.73 6.04
C ILE A 268 11.06 -7.43 6.83
N ASP A 269 11.98 -7.37 7.81
CA ASP A 269 12.26 -6.16 8.58
C ASP A 269 12.84 -5.02 7.73
N ASP A 270 13.73 -5.36 6.79
CA ASP A 270 14.27 -4.42 5.80
C ASP A 270 13.16 -3.87 4.91
N TRP A 271 12.24 -4.72 4.45
CA TRP A 271 11.07 -4.30 3.68
C TRP A 271 10.14 -3.39 4.48
N VAL A 272 9.87 -3.70 5.76
CA VAL A 272 9.10 -2.83 6.66
C VAL A 272 9.79 -1.46 6.80
N THR A 273 11.11 -1.45 6.94
CA THR A 273 11.91 -0.23 7.04
C THR A 273 11.82 0.62 5.76
N ARG A 274 11.90 0.00 4.57
CA ARG A 274 11.67 0.70 3.28
C ARG A 274 10.27 1.32 3.21
N ILE A 275 9.23 0.61 3.64
CA ILE A 275 7.85 1.13 3.65
C ILE A 275 7.69 2.34 4.58
N CYS A 276 8.46 2.43 5.67
CA CYS A 276 8.37 3.56 6.59
C CYS A 276 8.75 4.90 5.93
N ALA A 277 9.64 4.89 4.93
CA ALA A 277 10.01 6.07 4.15
C ALA A 277 8.81 6.71 3.40
N TYR A 278 7.83 5.88 3.05
CA TYR A 278 6.64 6.28 2.29
C TYR A 278 5.39 6.35 3.17
N THR A 279 5.52 6.11 4.49
CA THR A 279 4.39 6.07 5.44
C THR A 279 4.31 7.36 6.26
N TYR A 280 3.17 8.04 6.20
CA TYR A 280 2.97 9.35 6.84
C TYR A 280 1.68 9.39 7.63
N ASN A 281 1.70 10.11 8.75
CA ASN A 281 0.48 10.49 9.43
C ASN A 281 -0.16 11.68 8.71
N ARG A 282 -1.50 11.75 8.67
CA ARG A 282 -2.22 12.78 7.90
C ARG A 282 -1.79 14.23 8.17
N PRO A 283 -1.53 14.68 9.42
CA PRO A 283 -1.05 16.03 9.68
C PRO A 283 0.29 16.35 9.00
N GLU A 284 1.19 15.36 8.85
CA GLU A 284 2.44 15.57 8.10
C GLU A 284 2.14 15.84 6.61
N LEU A 285 1.19 15.09 6.05
CA LEU A 285 0.76 15.25 4.66
C LEU A 285 0.04 16.58 4.44
N ASP A 286 -0.86 16.95 5.35
CA ASP A 286 -1.63 18.19 5.26
C ASP A 286 -0.76 19.45 5.36
N SER A 287 0.36 19.41 6.10
CA SER A 287 1.25 20.55 6.37
C SER A 287 2.46 20.67 5.43
N LEU A 288 2.55 19.82 4.39
CA LEU A 288 3.73 19.70 3.51
C LEU A 288 5.07 19.43 4.23
N SER A 289 5.05 19.10 5.53
CA SER A 289 6.27 18.83 6.30
C SER A 289 7.03 17.61 5.77
N TRP A 290 6.34 16.73 5.04
CA TRP A 290 6.92 15.58 4.36
C TRP A 290 7.99 15.96 3.31
N ILE A 291 7.94 17.15 2.69
CA ILE A 291 8.96 17.59 1.70
C ILE A 291 10.38 17.53 2.29
N LYS A 292 10.51 17.83 3.59
CA LYS A 292 11.78 17.85 4.31
C LYS A 292 12.39 16.48 4.55
N VAL A 293 11.57 15.42 4.49
CA VAL A 293 11.97 14.06 4.91
C VAL A 293 11.73 13.00 3.83
N HIS A 294 10.88 13.25 2.84
CA HIS A 294 10.59 12.28 1.81
C HIS A 294 11.82 12.10 0.90
N PRO A 295 12.22 10.85 0.59
CA PRO A 295 13.47 10.57 -0.13
C PRO A 295 13.51 11.19 -1.53
N GLN A 296 12.36 11.24 -2.21
CA GLN A 296 12.24 11.79 -3.58
C GLN A 296 11.80 13.26 -3.63
N ALA A 297 11.72 13.99 -2.51
CA ALA A 297 11.21 15.37 -2.49
C ALA A 297 12.29 16.44 -2.53
N GLY A 298 13.54 16.07 -2.81
CA GLY A 298 14.67 17.01 -2.81
C GLY A 298 14.50 18.18 -3.79
N HIS A 299 13.86 17.95 -4.94
CA HIS A 299 13.61 18.98 -5.96
C HIS A 299 12.52 19.99 -5.58
N LEU A 300 11.76 19.74 -4.50
CA LEU A 300 10.73 20.65 -3.99
C LEU A 300 11.28 21.61 -2.90
N ARG A 301 12.55 21.51 -2.54
CA ARG A 301 13.18 22.29 -1.46
C ARG A 301 13.83 23.58 -1.96
#